data_AF-A0A662G5Q8-F1
#
_entry.id   AF-A0A662G5Q8-F1
#
_cell.length_a   1.000
_cell.length_b   1.000
_cell.length_c   1.000
_cell.angle_alpha   90.00
_cell.angle_beta   90.00
_cell.angle_gamma   90.00
#
_symmetry.space_group_name_H-M   'P 1'
#
loop_
_entity.id
_entity.type
_entity.pdbx_description
1 polymer ?
#
loop_
_entity_poly.entity_id
_entity_poly.type
_entity_poly.pdbx_seq_one_letter_code
_entity_poly.pdbx_strand_id
1 'polypeptide(L)'
;MRKKALLGGGLDRIEKQHKAGKLTARERLEKLLDPDSFIETGMFVLHRAKEFGMEERKAFGDGVVTGYGKIDGRPVMIYAQDFTFMGGSVGEMHASKIARAIEMAIKLGIPIIGLNDSGGARI
;
A
#
# COMPACT_ATOMS: atom_id res chain seq x y z
N MET A 1 -16.33 -2.92 -6.11
CA MET A 1 -15.39 -2.60 -5.01
C MET A 1 -13.93 -2.65 -5.44
N ARG A 2 -13.42 -3.75 -6.01
CA ARG A 2 -12.01 -3.90 -6.45
C ARG A 2 -11.51 -2.76 -7.36
N LYS A 3 -12.24 -2.42 -8.42
CA LYS A 3 -11.86 -1.32 -9.34
C LYS A 3 -11.61 0.01 -8.62
N LYS A 4 -12.41 0.33 -7.59
CA LYS A 4 -12.25 1.55 -6.79
C LYS A 4 -10.98 1.50 -5.93
N ALA A 5 -10.62 0.34 -5.39
CA ALA A 5 -9.41 0.18 -4.57
C ALA A 5 -8.12 0.28 -5.39
N LEU A 6 -8.17 -0.09 -6.68
CA LEU A 6 -7.02 0.05 -7.58
C LEU A 6 -6.69 1.51 -7.89
N LEU A 7 -7.64 2.43 -7.73
CA LEU A 7 -7.45 3.85 -8.04
C LEU A 7 -6.72 4.62 -6.93
N GLY A 8 -6.47 4.03 -5.75
CA GLY A 8 -5.78 4.70 -4.65
C GLY A 8 -6.43 6.06 -4.31
N GLY A 9 -5.63 7.13 -4.36
CA GLY A 9 -6.09 8.51 -4.17
C GLY A 9 -6.83 9.15 -5.36
N GLY A 10 -7.10 8.41 -6.42
CA GLY A 10 -7.82 8.87 -7.62
C GLY A 10 -6.90 9.16 -8.82
N LEU A 11 -7.50 9.23 -10.01
CA LEU A 11 -6.79 9.39 -11.29
C LEU A 11 -5.92 10.65 -11.33
N ASP A 12 -6.43 11.78 -10.87
CA ASP A 12 -5.68 13.05 -10.85
C ASP A 12 -4.40 12.96 -9.99
N ARG A 13 -4.44 12.18 -8.91
CA ARG A 13 -3.29 11.97 -8.01
C ARG A 13 -2.29 10.99 -8.62
N ILE A 14 -2.77 9.97 -9.32
CA ILE A 14 -1.93 9.05 -10.10
C ILE A 14 -1.19 9.83 -11.20
N GLU A 15 -1.89 10.66 -11.96
CA GLU A 15 -1.29 11.45 -13.02
C GLU A 15 -0.22 12.42 -12.47
N LYS A 16 -0.48 13.06 -11.32
CA LYS A 16 0.53 13.90 -10.64
C LYS A 16 1.77 13.10 -10.22
N GLN A 17 1.59 11.88 -9.71
CA GLN A 17 2.69 10.99 -9.34
C GLN A 17 3.55 10.65 -10.58
N HIS A 18 2.90 10.31 -11.70
CA HIS A 18 3.59 10.02 -12.97
C HIS A 18 4.29 11.25 -13.55
N LYS A 19 3.67 12.44 -13.50
CA LYS A 19 4.30 13.70 -13.91
C LYS A 19 5.56 14.04 -13.11
N ALA A 20 5.64 13.57 -11.87
CA ALA A 20 6.84 13.69 -11.03
C ALA A 20 7.90 12.60 -11.32
N GLY A 21 7.72 11.78 -12.37
CA GLY A 21 8.64 10.70 -12.74
C GLY A 21 8.58 9.48 -11.81
N LYS A 22 7.53 9.38 -10.97
CA LYS A 22 7.38 8.30 -9.98
C LYS A 22 6.30 7.32 -10.42
N LEU A 23 6.57 6.03 -10.21
CA LEU A 23 5.53 5.00 -10.29
C LEU A 23 4.59 5.07 -9.07
N THR A 24 3.37 4.57 -9.23
CA THR A 24 2.42 4.30 -8.14
C THR A 24 2.87 3.11 -7.29
N ALA A 25 2.26 2.91 -6.12
CA ALA A 25 2.55 1.76 -5.26
C ALA A 25 2.38 0.42 -6.00
N ARG A 26 1.28 0.27 -6.77
CA ARG A 26 0.94 -0.98 -7.46
C ARG A 26 1.85 -1.25 -8.66
N GLU A 27 2.19 -0.23 -9.44
CA GLU A 27 3.14 -0.37 -10.55
C GLU A 27 4.53 -0.77 -10.06
N ARG A 28 4.96 -0.29 -8.89
CA ARG A 28 6.23 -0.73 -8.27
C ARG A 28 6.21 -2.20 -7.89
N LEU A 29 5.09 -2.68 -7.35
CA LEU A 29 4.92 -4.10 -7.00
C LEU A 29 4.94 -4.97 -8.27
N GLU A 30 4.18 -4.59 -9.29
CA GLU A 30 4.14 -5.28 -10.58
C GLU A 30 5.52 -5.35 -11.25
N LYS A 31 6.33 -4.30 -11.13
CA LYS A 31 7.67 -4.28 -11.69
C LYS A 31 8.68 -5.12 -10.91
N LEU A 32 8.48 -5.29 -9.60
CA LEU A 32 9.44 -5.96 -8.71
C LEU A 32 9.17 -7.46 -8.57
N LEU A 33 7.90 -7.86 -8.52
CA LEU A 33 7.49 -9.23 -8.27
C LEU A 33 7.41 -10.01 -9.56
N ASP A 34 7.56 -11.34 -9.45
CA ASP A 34 7.32 -12.24 -10.57
C ASP A 34 5.88 -12.07 -11.10
N PRO A 35 5.66 -12.15 -12.42
CA PRO A 35 4.33 -12.05 -13.02
C PRO A 35 3.33 -12.98 -12.36
N ASP A 36 2.10 -12.48 -12.15
CA ASP A 36 0.97 -13.21 -11.54
C ASP A 36 1.24 -13.82 -10.15
N SER A 37 2.30 -13.40 -9.45
CA SER A 37 2.64 -13.91 -8.12
C SER A 37 2.02 -13.11 -6.97
N PHE A 38 1.61 -11.85 -7.21
CA PHE A 38 1.17 -10.95 -6.14
C PHE A 38 -0.24 -11.28 -5.65
N ILE A 39 -0.35 -11.50 -4.34
CA ILE A 39 -1.62 -11.70 -3.62
C ILE A 39 -1.75 -10.59 -2.58
N GLU A 40 -2.64 -9.65 -2.83
CA GLU A 40 -2.88 -8.51 -1.95
C GLU A 40 -3.67 -8.91 -0.69
N THR A 41 -3.25 -8.39 0.46
CA THR A 41 -3.93 -8.51 1.74
C THR A 41 -4.47 -7.16 2.20
N GLY A 42 -5.65 -7.17 2.84
CA GLY A 42 -6.23 -5.94 3.41
C GLY A 42 -6.56 -4.86 2.37
N MET A 43 -6.89 -5.25 1.12
CA MET A 43 -7.22 -4.32 0.04
C MET A 43 -8.35 -3.36 0.41
N PHE A 44 -9.37 -3.83 1.13
CA PHE A 44 -10.58 -3.04 1.45
C PHE A 44 -10.54 -2.36 2.83
N VAL A 45 -9.41 -2.38 3.52
CA VAL A 45 -9.25 -1.69 4.80
C VAL A 45 -9.44 -0.17 4.60
N LEU A 46 -10.13 0.46 5.54
CA LEU A 46 -10.28 1.91 5.64
C LEU A 46 -9.78 2.36 7.01
N HIS A 47 -9.25 3.58 7.14
CA HIS A 47 -9.04 4.16 8.46
C HIS A 47 -10.38 4.38 9.19
N ARG A 48 -10.28 4.55 10.51
CA ARG A 48 -11.42 4.79 11.41
C ARG A 48 -11.41 6.15 12.11
N ALA A 49 -10.43 7.01 11.82
CA ALA A 49 -10.35 8.37 12.31
C ALA A 49 -11.60 9.19 11.94
N LYS A 50 -12.03 10.06 12.85
CA LYS A 50 -13.24 10.92 12.71
C LYS A 50 -12.91 12.41 12.85
N GLU A 51 -11.78 12.71 13.45
CA GLU A 51 -11.33 14.07 13.73
C GLU A 51 -10.98 14.80 12.42
N PHE A 52 -11.04 16.13 12.44
CA PHE A 52 -10.56 17.00 11.36
C PHE A 52 -11.11 16.68 9.94
N GLY A 53 -12.36 16.18 9.86
CA GLY A 53 -13.02 15.86 8.59
C GLY A 53 -12.53 14.56 7.93
N MET A 54 -11.81 13.70 8.67
CA MET A 54 -11.27 12.45 8.15
C MET A 54 -12.35 11.48 7.67
N GLU A 55 -13.55 11.54 8.23
CA GLU A 55 -14.67 10.67 7.87
C GLU A 55 -15.10 10.74 6.39
N GLU A 56 -14.83 11.87 5.73
CA GLU A 56 -15.07 12.09 4.31
C GLU A 56 -13.91 11.62 3.41
N ARG A 57 -12.71 11.46 3.97
CA ARG A 57 -11.47 11.18 3.23
C ARG A 57 -11.13 9.70 3.23
N LYS A 58 -11.85 8.90 2.46
CA LYS A 58 -11.69 7.44 2.43
C LYS A 58 -11.17 6.91 1.11
N ALA A 59 -10.08 6.14 1.18
CA ALA A 59 -9.63 5.25 0.11
C ALA A 59 -9.32 3.87 0.66
N PHE A 60 -9.67 2.85 -0.11
CA PHE A 60 -9.37 1.45 0.22
C PHE A 60 -7.86 1.23 0.32
N GLY A 61 -7.45 0.45 1.32
CA GLY A 61 -6.07 0.11 1.62
C GLY A 61 -5.41 1.05 2.63
N ASP A 62 -6.04 2.19 2.96
CA ASP A 62 -5.54 3.22 3.88
C ASP A 62 -4.14 3.77 3.53
N GLY A 63 -3.84 3.90 2.24
CA GLY A 63 -2.57 4.47 1.76
C GLY A 63 -1.39 3.51 1.79
N VAL A 64 -1.62 2.21 1.94
CA VAL A 64 -0.59 1.17 1.76
C VAL A 64 -1.17 -0.07 1.10
N VAL A 65 -0.44 -0.60 0.14
CA VAL A 65 -0.69 -1.92 -0.45
C VAL A 65 0.20 -2.92 0.25
N THR A 66 -0.37 -4.00 0.78
CA THR A 66 0.37 -5.06 1.48
C THR A 66 0.03 -6.39 0.84
N GLY A 67 0.96 -7.34 0.86
CA GLY A 67 0.67 -8.66 0.34
C GLY A 67 1.85 -9.60 0.36
N TYR A 68 1.66 -10.70 -0.35
CA TYR A 68 2.63 -11.75 -0.58
C TYR A 68 2.95 -11.81 -2.08
N GLY A 69 4.16 -12.17 -2.44
CA GLY A 69 4.56 -12.39 -3.84
C GLY A 69 5.79 -13.27 -3.96
N LYS A 70 6.36 -13.33 -5.16
CA LYS A 70 7.62 -14.02 -5.42
C LYS A 70 8.62 -13.08 -6.10
N ILE A 71 9.90 -13.29 -5.84
CA ILE A 71 11.01 -12.72 -6.61
C ILE A 71 11.95 -13.86 -6.96
N ASP A 72 12.18 -14.08 -8.26
CA ASP A 72 12.96 -15.21 -8.77
C ASP A 72 12.47 -16.55 -8.20
N GLY A 73 11.14 -16.71 -8.12
CA GLY A 73 10.46 -17.88 -7.56
C GLY A 73 10.46 -17.97 -6.03
N ARG A 74 11.19 -17.10 -5.32
CA ARG A 74 11.33 -17.14 -3.86
C ARG A 74 10.23 -16.32 -3.18
N PRO A 75 9.55 -16.87 -2.16
CA PRO A 75 8.46 -16.18 -1.47
C PRO A 75 8.96 -14.94 -0.71
N VAL A 76 8.19 -13.85 -0.79
CA VAL A 76 8.44 -12.62 -0.02
C VAL A 76 7.13 -12.04 0.51
N MET A 77 7.20 -11.42 1.69
CA MET A 77 6.22 -10.43 2.11
C MET A 77 6.60 -9.07 1.55
N ILE A 78 5.61 -8.24 1.25
CA ILE A 78 5.88 -6.91 0.70
C ILE A 78 4.81 -5.91 1.11
N TYR A 79 5.23 -4.66 1.28
CA TYR A 79 4.33 -3.52 1.34
C TYR A 79 4.86 -2.37 0.48
N ALA A 80 3.93 -1.59 -0.07
CA ALA A 80 4.21 -0.39 -0.84
C ALA A 80 3.27 0.74 -0.39
N GLN A 81 3.85 1.83 0.11
CA GLN A 81 3.08 2.99 0.53
C GLN A 81 2.59 3.76 -0.70
N ASP A 82 1.31 4.14 -0.68
CA ASP A 82 0.65 4.81 -1.79
C ASP A 82 0.57 6.31 -1.51
N PHE A 83 1.53 7.05 -2.08
CA PHE A 83 1.61 8.51 -1.95
C PHE A 83 0.38 9.24 -2.48
N THR A 84 -0.40 8.62 -3.38
CA THR A 84 -1.57 9.25 -4.00
C THR A 84 -2.69 9.50 -2.99
N PHE A 85 -2.77 8.69 -1.92
CA PHE A 85 -3.74 8.87 -0.84
C PHE A 85 -3.07 9.51 0.38
N MET A 86 -3.48 10.74 0.69
CA MET A 86 -2.99 11.51 1.85
C MET A 86 -1.47 11.55 1.98
N GLY A 87 -0.74 11.62 0.86
CA GLY A 87 0.72 11.64 0.84
C GLY A 87 1.36 10.35 1.38
N GLY A 88 0.64 9.22 1.36
CA GLY A 88 1.11 7.97 1.96
C GLY A 88 1.27 8.05 3.47
N SER A 89 0.62 9.02 4.14
CA SER A 89 0.76 9.25 5.56
C SER A 89 0.31 8.04 6.39
N VAL A 90 1.07 7.76 7.44
CA VAL A 90 0.90 6.58 8.30
C VAL A 90 -0.16 6.86 9.36
N GLY A 91 -1.37 6.35 9.12
CA GLY A 91 -2.45 6.25 10.11
C GLY A 91 -2.48 4.89 10.82
N GLU A 92 -3.42 4.72 11.75
CA GLU A 92 -3.53 3.49 12.54
C GLU A 92 -3.70 2.22 11.67
N MET A 93 -4.64 2.25 10.72
CA MET A 93 -4.94 1.07 9.91
C MET A 93 -3.85 0.80 8.86
N HIS A 94 -3.23 1.85 8.33
CA HIS A 94 -2.00 1.76 7.54
C HIS A 94 -0.88 1.02 8.30
N ALA A 95 -0.57 1.47 9.53
CA ALA A 95 0.46 0.86 10.36
C ALA A 95 0.11 -0.59 10.73
N SER A 96 -1.14 -0.86 11.07
CA SER A 96 -1.64 -2.21 11.37
C SER A 96 -1.45 -3.17 10.20
N LYS A 97 -1.70 -2.73 8.96
CA LYS A 97 -1.44 -3.54 7.76
C LYS A 97 0.04 -3.87 7.59
N ILE A 98 0.94 -2.91 7.78
CA ILE A 98 2.39 -3.13 7.69
C ILE A 98 2.86 -4.07 8.80
N ALA A 99 2.43 -3.85 10.04
CA ALA A 99 2.75 -4.71 11.18
C ALA A 99 2.33 -6.16 10.90
N ARG A 100 1.11 -6.39 10.41
CA ARG A 100 0.64 -7.73 10.04
C ARG A 100 1.48 -8.36 8.93
N ALA A 101 1.95 -7.58 7.96
CA ALA A 101 2.84 -8.10 6.92
C ALA A 101 4.21 -8.51 7.50
N ILE A 102 4.77 -7.74 8.42
CA ILE A 102 6.02 -8.06 9.14
C ILE A 102 5.84 -9.33 9.97
N GLU A 103 4.77 -9.44 10.76
CA GLU A 103 4.46 -10.62 11.56
C GLU A 103 4.35 -11.88 10.69
N MET A 104 3.70 -11.77 9.53
CA MET A 104 3.61 -12.87 8.57
C MET A 104 4.97 -13.26 8.00
N ALA A 105 5.83 -12.29 7.68
CA ALA A 105 7.18 -12.56 7.18
C ALA A 105 8.00 -13.34 8.21
N ILE A 106 7.97 -12.91 9.47
CA ILE A 106 8.63 -13.57 10.60
C ILE A 106 8.10 -15.00 10.77
N LYS A 107 6.78 -15.17 10.79
CA LYS A 107 6.14 -16.47 10.99
C LYS A 107 6.47 -17.48 9.89
N LEU A 108 6.57 -17.03 8.64
CA LEU A 108 6.87 -17.87 7.49
C LEU A 108 8.38 -18.04 7.26
N GLY A 109 9.22 -17.27 7.94
CA GLY A 109 10.66 -17.27 7.71
C GLY A 109 11.06 -16.76 6.32
N ILE A 110 10.32 -15.79 5.78
CA ILE A 110 10.56 -15.22 4.44
C ILE A 110 10.98 -13.75 4.51
N PRO A 111 11.71 -13.22 3.52
CA PRO A 111 12.07 -11.81 3.48
C PRO A 111 10.84 -10.89 3.46
N ILE A 112 10.99 -9.69 4.01
CA ILE A 112 10.03 -8.60 3.83
C ILE A 112 10.67 -7.44 3.09
N ILE A 113 9.96 -6.91 2.11
CA ILE A 113 10.37 -5.74 1.32
C ILE A 113 9.43 -4.58 1.63
N GLY A 114 10.00 -3.44 1.99
CA GLY A 114 9.26 -2.20 2.24
C GLY A 114 9.56 -1.15 1.17
N LEU A 115 8.56 -0.80 0.36
CA LEU A 115 8.66 0.30 -0.60
C LEU A 115 8.07 1.56 0.03
N ASN A 116 8.93 2.33 0.67
CA ASN A 116 8.52 3.52 1.43
C ASN A 116 8.37 4.74 0.52
N ASP A 117 7.20 5.37 0.58
CA ASP A 117 6.86 6.61 -0.15
C ASP A 117 5.75 7.32 0.63
N SER A 118 6.15 7.93 1.73
CA SER A 118 5.28 8.51 2.73
C SER A 118 5.78 9.90 3.14
N GLY A 119 4.84 10.81 3.35
CA GLY A 119 5.10 12.13 3.94
C GLY A 119 5.29 12.11 5.46
N GLY A 120 5.16 10.95 6.13
CA GLY A 120 5.33 10.80 7.57
C GLY A 120 4.05 10.35 8.30
N ALA A 121 3.93 10.72 9.57
CA ALA A 121 2.76 10.41 10.38
C ALA A 121 1.51 11.14 9.85
N ARG A 122 0.35 10.50 9.99
CA ARG A 122 -0.94 11.17 9.78
C ARG A 122 -1.35 11.86 11.07
N ILE A 123 -1.14 13.18 11.11
CA ILE A 123 -1.49 14.08 12.24
C ILE A 123 -3.00 14.36 12.22
#